data_AF-A0AAU5DF79-F1
#
_entry.id   AF-A0AAU5DF79-F1
#
_cell.length_a   1.000
_cell.length_b   1.000
_cell.length_c   1.000
_cell.angle_alpha   90.00
_cell.angle_beta   90.00
_cell.angle_gamma   90.00
#
_symmetry.space_group_name_H-M   'P 1'
#
loop_
_entity.id
_entity.type
_entity.pdbx_description
1 polymer ?
#
loop_
_entity_poly.entity_id
_entity_poly.type
_entity_poly.pdbx_seq_one_letter_code
_entity_poly.pdbx_strand_id
1 'polypeptide(L)'
;MNIRLRPTRPHRFLTAAAITGLLLTGCDDGAPERPAPTGQPTGTVRTPSGSPSAVSEPTAPTSTRPAPAPATSAPGASEPALGAGLQPLWPFTTPAQVQDWQRSYREGGHQPWHLDADRTALAFVQGYLGFGEIGRISSRSVSGRHARIGVGPSAPEEARRSTAAVIHLVRYGTGPDAPWEVVGTDDTTFTLTVPAYGALARSPIRVGGRITGVDESIRVQVRQPSSARPLGTACCTPAGGSDQPWTATVSYTRPTDPVLTIVASTGGHLTEVERFTVTAVRSR
;
A
#
# COMPACT_ATOMS: atom_id res chain seq x y z
N MET A 1 -49.42 -26.78 30.75
CA MET A 1 -49.84 -25.40 31.05
C MET A 1 -49.51 -25.10 32.50
N ASN A 2 -48.48 -24.28 32.75
CA ASN A 2 -48.30 -23.37 33.90
C ASN A 2 -46.88 -22.82 33.88
N ILE A 3 -46.79 -21.66 33.25
CA ILE A 3 -45.61 -20.81 33.08
C ILE A 3 -45.33 -20.12 34.43
N ARG A 4 -44.11 -20.23 34.95
CA ARG A 4 -43.62 -19.37 36.03
C ARG A 4 -42.66 -18.33 35.44
N LEU A 5 -43.20 -17.13 35.21
CA LEU A 5 -42.44 -15.93 34.86
C LEU A 5 -41.63 -15.48 36.10
N ARG A 6 -40.32 -15.32 35.94
CA ARG A 6 -39.46 -14.64 36.92
C ARG A 6 -39.44 -13.14 36.60
N PRO A 7 -39.58 -12.25 37.60
CA PRO A 7 -39.58 -10.80 37.38
C PRO A 7 -38.17 -10.26 37.09
N THR A 8 -38.11 -9.39 36.08
CA THR A 8 -37.00 -8.54 35.66
C THR A 8 -36.69 -7.47 36.71
N ARG A 9 -35.41 -7.31 37.07
CA ARG A 9 -34.91 -6.17 37.86
C ARG A 9 -34.41 -5.07 36.91
N PRO A 10 -34.88 -3.81 37.03
CA PRO A 10 -34.33 -2.69 36.30
C PRO A 10 -33.07 -2.18 37.01
N HIS A 11 -31.90 -2.32 36.37
CA HIS A 11 -30.69 -1.63 36.82
C HIS A 11 -30.65 -0.23 36.22
N ARG A 12 -30.70 0.73 37.14
CA ARG A 12 -30.73 2.18 36.94
C ARG A 12 -29.40 2.65 36.32
N PHE A 13 -29.54 3.58 35.37
CA PHE A 13 -28.47 4.44 34.89
C PHE A 13 -27.83 5.20 36.05
N LEU A 14 -26.50 5.16 36.13
CA LEU A 14 -25.69 6.09 36.92
C LEU A 14 -24.73 6.78 35.96
N THR A 15 -25.10 8.00 35.58
CA THR A 15 -24.23 9.03 35.03
C THR A 15 -23.27 9.50 36.13
N ALA A 16 -21.97 9.52 35.84
CA ALA A 16 -21.00 10.26 36.63
C ALA A 16 -20.12 11.08 35.68
N ALA A 17 -20.33 12.39 35.71
CA ALA A 17 -19.43 13.39 35.16
C ALA A 17 -18.32 13.67 36.19
N ALA A 18 -17.08 13.76 35.73
CA ALA A 18 -16.00 14.39 36.48
C ALA A 18 -15.19 15.28 35.52
N ILE A 19 -15.24 16.58 35.81
CA ILE A 19 -14.51 17.66 35.15
C ILE A 19 -13.28 17.97 36.00
N THR A 20 -12.22 18.40 35.32
CA THR A 20 -11.24 19.45 35.73
C THR A 20 -9.82 18.97 36.02
N GLY A 21 -8.92 19.34 35.10
CA GLY A 21 -7.85 20.27 35.41
C GLY A 21 -6.45 19.69 35.56
N LEU A 22 -5.56 19.95 34.60
CA LEU A 22 -4.13 20.02 34.91
C LEU A 22 -3.33 20.92 33.92
N LEU A 23 -2.90 22.04 34.50
CA LEU A 23 -1.63 22.77 34.39
C LEU A 23 -1.15 23.47 33.11
N LEU A 24 -0.60 24.64 33.41
CA LEU A 24 -0.02 25.70 32.62
C LEU A 24 1.49 25.51 32.38
N THR A 25 1.99 26.34 31.45
CA THR A 25 3.33 26.98 31.36
C THR A 25 4.56 26.18 30.90
N GLY A 26 5.26 26.77 29.93
CA GLY A 26 6.68 26.51 29.64
C GLY A 26 7.09 26.89 28.21
N CYS A 27 7.36 28.19 27.97
CA CYS A 27 8.27 28.62 26.90
C CYS A 27 9.70 28.20 27.27
N ASP A 28 10.54 27.79 26.31
CA ASP A 28 11.82 28.48 26.06
C ASP A 28 12.51 27.97 24.80
N ASP A 29 13.07 28.94 24.07
CA ASP A 29 13.97 28.84 22.93
C ASP A 29 15.29 28.15 23.30
N GLY A 30 15.91 27.47 22.32
CA GLY A 30 17.23 26.88 22.53
C GLY A 30 17.83 26.26 21.28
N ALA A 31 18.21 27.10 20.31
CA ALA A 31 19.18 26.72 19.29
C ALA A 31 20.61 26.87 19.85
N PRO A 32 21.50 25.90 19.58
CA PRO A 32 22.92 26.23 19.45
C PRO A 32 23.49 25.69 18.13
N GLU A 33 23.87 26.67 17.30
CA GLU A 33 25.23 26.90 16.82
C GLU A 33 26.08 25.76 16.25
N ARG A 34 26.45 25.97 14.98
CA ARG A 34 27.42 25.27 14.14
C ARG A 34 28.86 25.53 14.61
N PRO A 35 29.74 24.53 14.55
CA PRO A 35 31.17 24.77 14.34
C PRO A 35 31.64 24.27 12.97
N ALA A 36 32.31 25.16 12.23
CA ALA A 36 33.28 24.81 11.20
C ALA A 36 34.70 24.86 11.81
N PRO A 37 35.63 24.04 11.31
CA PRO A 37 36.92 24.64 10.96
C PRO A 37 37.55 24.09 9.67
N THR A 38 37.92 25.05 8.82
CA THR A 38 39.21 25.28 8.12
C THR A 38 40.24 24.14 8.00
N GLY A 39 40.71 23.92 6.77
CA GLY A 39 41.96 23.21 6.48
C GLY A 39 42.39 23.32 5.00
N GLN A 40 43.28 24.28 4.71
CA GLN A 40 44.19 24.35 3.55
C GLN A 40 45.61 24.05 4.10
N PRO A 41 46.54 23.40 3.35
CA PRO A 41 47.38 24.19 2.44
C PRO A 41 47.93 23.48 1.16
N THR A 42 48.11 24.32 0.12
CA THR A 42 49.28 24.52 -0.77
C THR A 42 50.10 23.34 -1.34
N GLY A 43 50.20 23.29 -2.68
CA GLY A 43 51.28 22.62 -3.42
C GLY A 43 51.26 23.00 -4.91
N THR A 44 52.39 23.52 -5.40
CA THR A 44 52.54 24.46 -6.53
C THR A 44 53.05 23.78 -7.82
N VAL A 45 52.47 24.15 -8.98
CA VAL A 45 53.08 24.48 -10.31
C VAL A 45 54.16 23.56 -10.94
N ARG A 46 53.97 23.17 -12.21
CA ARG A 46 54.83 23.53 -13.37
C ARG A 46 54.33 22.96 -14.72
N THR A 47 53.98 23.85 -15.65
CA THR A 47 54.02 23.69 -17.11
C THR A 47 55.47 23.91 -17.60
N PRO A 48 55.89 23.39 -18.77
CA PRO A 48 55.80 24.22 -19.98
C PRO A 48 55.58 23.48 -21.33
N SER A 49 54.88 24.21 -22.21
CA SER A 49 55.04 24.42 -23.67
C SER A 49 56.01 23.57 -24.51
N GLY A 50 55.52 23.16 -25.69
CA GLY A 50 56.32 22.81 -26.86
C GLY A 50 55.49 22.44 -28.11
N SER A 51 55.40 23.36 -29.07
CA SER A 51 54.96 23.21 -30.47
C SER A 51 55.87 24.17 -31.27
N PRO A 52 56.25 23.99 -32.56
CA PRO A 52 55.35 23.59 -33.67
C PRO A 52 55.97 22.84 -34.90
N SER A 53 55.11 22.64 -35.91
CA SER A 53 55.34 22.67 -37.37
C SER A 53 55.52 21.38 -38.20
N ALA A 54 54.41 21.00 -38.82
CA ALA A 54 54.13 20.66 -40.24
C ALA A 54 55.24 20.15 -41.19
N VAL A 55 54.93 19.02 -41.86
CA VAL A 55 55.21 18.75 -43.29
C VAL A 55 54.03 17.93 -43.87
N SER A 56 53.55 18.33 -45.05
CA SER A 56 52.55 17.64 -45.86
C SER A 56 53.21 17.01 -47.09
N GLU A 57 52.83 15.79 -47.48
CA GLU A 57 52.82 15.32 -48.89
C GLU A 57 51.95 14.05 -49.04
N PRO A 58 51.46 13.71 -50.26
CA PRO A 58 50.17 13.04 -50.45
C PRO A 58 50.20 11.65 -51.14
N THR A 59 49.03 11.00 -51.13
CA THR A 59 48.46 10.03 -52.11
C THR A 59 48.47 8.52 -51.79
N ALA A 60 47.26 7.99 -51.52
CA ALA A 60 46.73 6.75 -52.10
C ALA A 60 45.22 6.61 -51.76
N PRO A 61 44.31 6.37 -52.73
CA PRO A 61 42.90 6.12 -52.40
C PRO A 61 42.73 4.64 -52.02
N THR A 62 42.52 4.37 -50.73
CA THR A 62 42.00 3.07 -50.28
C THR A 62 40.49 3.17 -50.15
N SER A 63 39.78 2.30 -50.86
CA SER A 63 38.33 2.15 -50.78
C SER A 63 37.95 1.64 -49.38
N THR A 64 37.56 2.57 -48.49
CA THR A 64 37.08 2.24 -47.14
C THR A 64 35.59 1.87 -47.22
N ARG A 65 35.31 0.58 -47.10
CA ARG A 65 33.99 0.01 -46.80
C ARG A 65 33.36 0.80 -45.63
N PRO A 66 32.09 1.23 -45.70
CA PRO A 66 31.45 1.92 -44.58
C PRO A 66 31.52 1.07 -43.32
N ALA A 67 32.06 1.65 -42.26
CA ALA A 67 32.01 1.07 -40.92
C ALA A 67 30.54 0.87 -40.53
N PRO A 68 30.15 -0.26 -39.91
CA PRO A 68 28.81 -0.39 -39.35
C PRO A 68 28.62 0.73 -38.33
N ALA A 69 27.56 1.51 -38.50
CA ALA A 69 27.14 2.46 -37.47
C ALA A 69 27.03 1.73 -36.13
N PRO A 70 27.41 2.35 -35.00
CA PRO A 70 27.16 1.76 -33.69
C PRO A 70 25.66 1.52 -33.58
N ALA A 71 25.28 0.25 -33.50
CA ALA A 71 23.92 -0.13 -33.19
C ALA A 71 23.59 0.54 -31.86
N THR A 72 22.68 1.52 -31.89
CA THR A 72 22.00 1.98 -30.70
C THR A 72 21.27 0.78 -30.14
N SER A 73 21.88 0.10 -29.17
CA SER A 73 21.22 -0.89 -28.35
C SER A 73 20.09 -0.17 -27.64
N ALA A 74 18.89 -0.18 -28.20
CA ALA A 74 17.70 0.13 -27.43
C ALA A 74 17.62 -0.93 -26.33
N PRO A 75 17.77 -0.59 -25.03
CA PRO A 75 17.42 -1.52 -24.00
C PRO A 75 15.90 -1.57 -24.01
N GLY A 76 15.36 -2.56 -24.73
CA GLY A 76 14.07 -3.14 -24.38
C GLY A 76 14.19 -3.76 -23.00
N ALA A 77 14.21 -2.92 -21.96
CA ALA A 77 13.96 -3.37 -20.61
C ALA A 77 12.52 -3.85 -20.62
N SER A 78 12.35 -5.18 -20.68
CA SER A 78 11.07 -5.81 -20.43
C SER A 78 10.55 -5.24 -19.13
N GLU A 79 9.47 -4.47 -19.21
CA GLU A 79 8.91 -3.75 -18.07
C GLU A 79 8.71 -4.77 -16.93
N PRO A 80 9.25 -4.53 -15.72
CA PRO A 80 9.12 -5.49 -14.64
C PRO A 80 7.63 -5.66 -14.30
N ALA A 81 6.98 -6.70 -14.81
CA ALA A 81 5.55 -6.92 -14.63
C ALA A 81 5.27 -7.81 -13.42
N LEU A 82 4.14 -7.58 -12.74
CA LEU A 82 3.62 -8.46 -11.68
C LEU A 82 3.26 -9.87 -12.18
N GLY A 83 3.15 -10.04 -13.49
CA GLY A 83 2.61 -11.22 -14.15
C GLY A 83 1.30 -10.87 -14.86
N ALA A 84 0.90 -11.69 -15.83
CA ALA A 84 -0.34 -11.45 -16.57
C ALA A 84 -1.56 -11.52 -15.62
N GLY A 85 -2.43 -10.51 -15.69
CA GLY A 85 -3.72 -10.51 -14.98
C GLY A 85 -3.71 -9.99 -13.55
N LEU A 86 -2.55 -9.63 -12.98
CA LEU A 86 -2.47 -8.99 -11.66
C LEU A 86 -2.47 -7.46 -11.78
N GLN A 87 -3.23 -6.82 -10.91
CA GLN A 87 -3.32 -5.37 -10.81
C GLN A 87 -2.55 -4.89 -9.55
N PRO A 88 -1.47 -4.09 -9.69
CA PRO A 88 -0.85 -3.43 -8.55
C PRO A 88 -1.84 -2.47 -7.88
N LEU A 89 -2.04 -2.59 -6.57
CA LEU A 89 -2.89 -1.68 -5.79
C LEU A 89 -2.09 -0.65 -5.03
N TRP A 90 -1.09 -1.09 -4.29
CA TRP A 90 -0.30 -0.31 -3.37
C TRP A 90 0.97 -1.08 -2.98
N PRO A 91 2.14 -0.42 -2.83
CA PRO A 91 2.35 1.02 -2.88
C PRO A 91 2.65 1.58 -4.28
N PHE A 92 2.96 0.73 -5.25
CA PHE A 92 3.40 1.16 -6.58
C PHE A 92 2.39 0.74 -7.64
N THR A 93 1.71 1.70 -8.26
CA THR A 93 0.74 1.42 -9.34
C THR A 93 1.39 1.26 -10.70
N THR A 94 2.67 1.62 -10.85
CA THR A 94 3.41 1.54 -12.12
C THR A 94 4.83 0.99 -11.96
N PRO A 95 5.40 0.37 -13.00
CA PRO A 95 6.79 -0.09 -12.96
C PRO A 95 7.81 1.04 -12.80
N ALA A 96 7.50 2.24 -13.30
CA ALA A 96 8.35 3.42 -13.13
C ALA A 96 8.54 3.78 -11.65
N GLN A 97 7.45 3.76 -10.86
CA GLN A 97 7.54 4.03 -9.42
C GLN A 97 8.39 2.99 -8.69
N VAL A 98 8.34 1.72 -9.10
CA VAL A 98 9.21 0.67 -8.57
C VAL A 98 10.68 0.96 -8.89
N GLN A 99 11.00 1.33 -10.13
CA GLN A 99 12.36 1.64 -10.55
C GLN A 99 12.93 2.86 -9.80
N ASP A 100 12.10 3.88 -9.61
CA ASP A 100 12.47 5.08 -8.87
C ASP A 100 12.76 4.75 -7.40
N TRP A 101 11.88 3.96 -6.75
CA TRP A 101 12.13 3.49 -5.39
C TRP A 101 13.40 2.62 -5.30
N GLN A 102 13.59 1.67 -6.22
CA GLN A 102 14.78 0.81 -6.24
C GLN A 102 16.08 1.61 -6.37
N ARG A 103 16.09 2.68 -7.18
CA ARG A 103 17.25 3.58 -7.29
C ARG A 103 17.52 4.26 -5.96
N SER A 104 16.50 4.88 -5.37
CA SER A 104 16.61 5.55 -4.06
C SER A 104 17.01 4.59 -2.92
N TYR A 105 16.55 3.34 -2.97
CA TYR A 105 16.90 2.29 -2.02
C TYR A 105 18.38 1.88 -2.14
N ARG A 106 18.92 1.73 -3.35
CA ARG A 106 20.33 1.39 -3.56
C ARG A 106 21.28 2.53 -3.19
N GLU A 107 20.84 3.77 -3.34
CA GLU A 107 21.64 4.95 -3.02
C GLU A 107 21.69 5.24 -1.50
N GLY A 108 20.61 4.96 -0.75
CA GLY A 108 20.52 5.38 0.65
C GLY A 108 19.65 4.52 1.57
N GLY A 109 19.13 3.37 1.12
CA GLY A 109 18.35 2.45 1.94
C GLY A 109 16.94 2.94 2.31
N HIS A 110 16.38 3.88 1.55
CA HIS A 110 15.08 4.49 1.85
C HIS A 110 13.93 3.47 1.83
N GLN A 111 13.08 3.51 2.87
CA GLN A 111 11.87 2.69 2.98
C GLN A 111 12.13 1.18 2.82
N PRO A 112 13.00 0.56 3.64
CA PRO A 112 13.37 -0.85 3.50
C PRO A 112 12.19 -1.81 3.71
N TRP A 113 11.09 -1.32 4.29
CA TRP A 113 9.88 -2.09 4.53
C TRP A 113 9.25 -2.62 3.24
N HIS A 114 9.47 -2.00 2.07
CA HIS A 114 8.99 -2.51 0.79
C HIS A 114 9.54 -3.90 0.44
N LEU A 115 10.66 -4.33 1.04
CA LEU A 115 11.22 -5.67 0.85
C LEU A 115 10.70 -6.72 1.84
N ASP A 116 9.94 -6.31 2.84
CA ASP A 116 9.38 -7.13 3.91
C ASP A 116 7.86 -7.24 3.75
N ALA A 117 7.37 -8.45 3.45
CA ALA A 117 5.95 -8.68 3.18
C ALA A 117 5.05 -8.34 4.37
N ASP A 118 5.53 -8.60 5.59
CA ASP A 118 4.77 -8.39 6.82
C ASP A 118 4.62 -6.89 7.07
N ARG A 119 5.73 -6.14 6.93
CA ARG A 119 5.71 -4.68 7.08
C ARG A 119 4.91 -3.99 5.99
N THR A 120 5.02 -4.43 4.74
CA THR A 120 4.18 -3.91 3.64
C THR A 120 2.70 -4.15 3.91
N ALA A 121 2.32 -5.35 4.37
CA ALA A 121 0.93 -5.66 4.70
C ALA A 121 0.38 -4.76 5.82
N LEU A 122 1.13 -4.57 6.91
CA LEU A 122 0.71 -3.68 7.99
C LEU A 122 0.67 -2.21 7.57
N ALA A 123 1.65 -1.75 6.78
CA ALA A 123 1.66 -0.38 6.25
C ALA A 123 0.46 -0.11 5.32
N PHE A 124 0.08 -1.08 4.50
CA PHE A 124 -1.13 -1.01 3.67
C PHE A 124 -2.39 -0.86 4.55
N VAL A 125 -2.53 -1.69 5.58
CA VAL A 125 -3.75 -1.70 6.40
C VAL A 125 -3.85 -0.48 7.30
N GLN A 126 -2.78 -0.15 8.03
CA GLN A 126 -2.79 0.96 8.99
C GLN A 126 -2.66 2.32 8.31
N GLY A 127 -1.78 2.41 7.30
CA GLY A 127 -1.49 3.67 6.61
C GLY A 127 -2.49 3.95 5.49
N TYR A 128 -2.64 3.02 4.54
CA TYR A 128 -3.43 3.26 3.34
C TYR A 128 -4.94 3.02 3.54
N LEU A 129 -5.34 1.97 4.26
CA LEU A 129 -6.76 1.75 4.59
C LEU A 129 -7.20 2.53 5.83
N GLY A 130 -6.28 2.84 6.75
CA GLY A 130 -6.57 3.57 7.98
C GLY A 130 -7.12 2.71 9.12
N PHE A 131 -6.96 1.38 9.06
CA PHE A 131 -7.42 0.45 10.10
C PHE A 131 -6.34 0.31 11.18
N GLY A 132 -6.23 1.31 12.06
CA GLY A 132 -5.12 1.45 13.01
C GLY A 132 -5.05 0.33 14.07
N GLU A 133 -6.17 -0.28 14.40
CA GLU A 133 -6.29 -1.39 15.35
C GLU A 133 -5.76 -2.73 14.79
N ILE A 134 -5.68 -2.86 13.46
CA ILE A 134 -5.12 -4.02 12.80
C ILE A 134 -3.60 -3.87 12.71
N GLY A 135 -2.91 -4.31 13.76
CA GLY A 135 -1.45 -4.12 13.91
C GLY A 135 -0.64 -5.40 14.09
N ARG A 136 -1.24 -6.56 13.82
CA ARG A 136 -0.63 -7.87 14.10
C ARG A 136 -0.62 -8.75 12.87
N ILE A 137 0.46 -9.49 12.67
CA ILE A 137 0.52 -10.61 11.73
C ILE A 137 -0.10 -11.85 12.38
N SER A 138 -1.13 -12.40 11.75
CA SER A 138 -1.85 -13.59 12.20
C SER A 138 -1.40 -14.88 11.52
N SER A 139 -0.91 -14.79 10.30
CA SER A 139 -0.30 -15.90 9.57
C SER A 139 0.63 -15.38 8.49
N ARG A 140 1.56 -16.24 8.05
CA ARG A 140 2.52 -15.92 7.00
C ARG A 140 2.77 -17.13 6.13
N SER A 141 2.64 -16.94 4.82
CA SER A 141 3.06 -17.90 3.81
C SER A 141 3.72 -17.16 2.64
N VAL A 142 4.94 -17.56 2.29
CA VAL A 142 5.69 -16.97 1.17
C VAL A 142 6.11 -18.11 0.25
N SER A 143 5.74 -18.02 -1.03
CA SER A 143 6.06 -19.02 -2.05
C SER A 143 6.39 -18.33 -3.36
N GLY A 144 7.64 -18.49 -3.80
CA GLY A 144 8.16 -17.83 -5.00
C GLY A 144 7.95 -16.31 -4.93
N ARG A 145 7.23 -15.77 -5.92
CA ARG A 145 6.92 -14.33 -6.02
C ARG A 145 5.70 -13.89 -5.21
N HIS A 146 5.00 -14.79 -4.52
CA HIS A 146 3.77 -14.46 -3.81
C HIS A 146 3.94 -14.58 -2.29
N ALA A 147 3.23 -13.72 -1.56
CA ALA A 147 3.06 -13.81 -0.12
C ALA A 147 1.58 -13.70 0.24
N ARG A 148 1.15 -14.51 1.21
CA ARG A 148 -0.17 -14.45 1.86
C ARG A 148 0.07 -14.13 3.32
N ILE A 149 -0.29 -12.92 3.70
CA ILE A 149 -0.04 -12.40 5.04
C ILE A 149 -1.37 -12.17 5.72
N GLY A 150 -1.70 -13.02 6.68
CA GLY A 150 -2.84 -12.80 7.55
C GLY A 150 -2.57 -11.62 8.47
N VAL A 151 -3.52 -10.71 8.58
CA VAL A 151 -3.47 -9.57 9.51
C VAL A 151 -4.65 -9.63 10.46
N GLY A 152 -4.52 -9.08 11.66
CA GLY A 152 -5.61 -9.05 12.63
C GLY A 152 -5.41 -7.99 13.72
N PRO A 153 -6.41 -7.84 14.59
CA PRO A 153 -6.35 -6.87 15.68
C PRO A 153 -5.16 -7.11 16.61
N SER A 154 -4.56 -6.01 17.07
CA SER A 154 -3.54 -6.04 18.13
C SER A 154 -4.16 -5.98 19.53
N ALA A 155 -5.39 -5.50 19.65
CA ALA A 155 -6.16 -5.38 20.87
C ALA A 155 -7.66 -5.32 20.52
N PRO A 156 -8.57 -5.65 21.47
CA PRO A 156 -8.29 -6.22 22.80
C PRO A 156 -7.83 -7.70 22.72
N GLU A 157 -7.42 -8.31 23.84
CA GLU A 157 -6.86 -9.68 23.89
C GLU A 157 -7.80 -10.73 23.29
N GLU A 158 -9.10 -10.57 23.47
CA GLU A 158 -10.12 -11.46 22.93
C GLU A 158 -10.13 -11.46 21.40
N ALA A 159 -9.80 -10.32 20.79
CA ALA A 159 -9.69 -10.15 19.33
C ALA A 159 -8.33 -10.60 18.78
N ARG A 160 -7.28 -10.72 19.61
CA ARG A 160 -5.93 -11.05 19.14
C ARG A 160 -5.80 -12.41 18.47
N ARG A 161 -6.76 -13.33 18.68
CA ARG A 161 -6.76 -14.63 18.01
C ARG A 161 -7.39 -14.62 16.62
N SER A 162 -8.10 -13.55 16.25
CA SER A 162 -8.77 -13.47 14.96
C SER A 162 -7.81 -13.03 13.83
N THR A 163 -8.20 -13.37 12.61
CA THR A 163 -7.63 -12.85 11.36
C THR A 163 -8.70 -12.00 10.70
N ALA A 164 -8.38 -10.73 10.45
CA ALA A 164 -9.29 -9.79 9.80
C ALA A 164 -9.30 -9.94 8.27
N ALA A 165 -8.13 -10.19 7.68
CA ALA A 165 -7.98 -10.48 6.25
C ALA A 165 -6.68 -11.24 5.99
N VAL A 166 -6.59 -11.89 4.83
CA VAL A 166 -5.34 -12.42 4.28
C VAL A 166 -4.94 -11.56 3.09
N ILE A 167 -3.90 -10.75 3.24
CA ILE A 167 -3.39 -9.87 2.19
C ILE A 167 -2.60 -10.70 1.19
N HIS A 168 -2.94 -10.59 -0.10
CA HIS A 168 -2.16 -11.15 -1.18
C HIS A 168 -1.15 -10.11 -1.68
N LEU A 169 0.14 -10.42 -1.52
CA LEU A 169 1.23 -9.61 -2.05
C LEU A 169 2.01 -10.37 -3.12
N VAL A 170 2.57 -9.63 -4.07
CA VAL A 170 3.43 -10.16 -5.13
C VAL A 170 4.68 -9.30 -5.27
N ARG A 171 5.82 -9.92 -5.55
CA ARG A 171 7.06 -9.21 -5.89
C ARG A 171 6.87 -8.46 -7.21
N TYR A 172 7.01 -7.15 -7.23
CA TYR A 172 6.90 -6.33 -8.44
C TYR A 172 8.25 -6.25 -9.15
N GLY A 173 8.40 -7.02 -10.22
CA GLY A 173 9.62 -7.13 -11.00
C GLY A 173 10.50 -8.33 -10.66
N THR A 174 11.78 -8.24 -11.03
CA THR A 174 12.76 -9.32 -10.94
C THR A 174 13.96 -8.92 -10.09
N GLY A 175 14.59 -9.90 -9.43
CA GLY A 175 15.81 -9.69 -8.65
C GLY A 175 15.55 -9.47 -7.15
N PRO A 176 16.62 -9.31 -6.36
CA PRO A 176 16.55 -9.26 -4.90
C PRO A 176 15.83 -8.01 -4.37
N ASP A 177 15.88 -6.91 -5.13
CA ASP A 177 15.26 -5.64 -4.75
C ASP A 177 13.84 -5.47 -5.33
N ALA A 178 13.19 -6.52 -5.83
CA ALA A 178 11.80 -6.41 -6.27
C ALA A 178 10.92 -6.14 -5.03
N PRO A 179 10.20 -5.01 -4.91
CA PRO A 179 9.38 -4.74 -3.72
C PRO A 179 8.14 -5.63 -3.68
N TRP A 180 7.54 -5.77 -2.50
CA TRP A 180 6.21 -6.37 -2.35
C TRP A 180 5.14 -5.35 -2.70
N GLU A 181 4.18 -5.81 -3.50
CA GLU A 181 3.04 -5.05 -3.97
C GLU A 181 1.77 -5.77 -3.55
N VAL A 182 0.84 -5.05 -2.92
CA VAL A 182 -0.49 -5.57 -2.62
C VAL A 182 -1.28 -5.70 -3.91
N VAL A 183 -1.90 -6.85 -4.10
CA VAL A 183 -2.74 -7.10 -5.28
C VAL A 183 -4.19 -7.40 -4.92
N GLY A 184 -4.51 -7.62 -3.64
CA GLY A 184 -5.89 -7.89 -3.17
C GLY A 184 -5.89 -8.67 -1.86
N THR A 185 -7.02 -9.32 -1.55
CA THR A 185 -7.14 -10.27 -0.43
C THR A 185 -7.55 -11.65 -0.90
N ASP A 186 -7.07 -12.67 -0.18
CA ASP A 186 -7.60 -14.03 -0.27
C ASP A 186 -8.77 -14.13 0.72
N ASP A 187 -9.98 -13.93 0.19
CA ASP A 187 -11.20 -13.85 1.00
C ASP A 187 -11.64 -15.21 1.56
N THR A 188 -12.32 -15.17 2.71
CA THR A 188 -12.83 -16.39 3.38
C THR A 188 -14.32 -16.27 3.71
N THR A 189 -14.65 -15.93 4.94
CA THR A 189 -16.04 -15.78 5.43
C THR A 189 -16.65 -14.43 5.09
N PHE A 190 -15.89 -13.52 4.50
CA PHE A 190 -16.34 -12.23 4.00
C PHE A 190 -15.64 -11.96 2.67
N THR A 191 -16.41 -11.93 1.59
CA THR A 191 -15.91 -11.86 0.21
C THR A 191 -16.38 -10.60 -0.50
N LEU A 192 -15.58 -10.13 -1.45
CA LEU A 192 -15.91 -9.06 -2.39
C LEU A 192 -15.67 -9.54 -3.82
N THR A 193 -16.74 -10.01 -4.46
CA THR A 193 -16.70 -10.64 -5.79
C THR A 193 -17.30 -9.76 -6.89
N VAL A 194 -18.00 -8.70 -6.50
CA VAL A 194 -18.53 -7.69 -7.40
C VAL A 194 -17.96 -6.33 -6.98
N PRO A 195 -17.35 -5.59 -7.92
CA PRO A 195 -16.98 -6.01 -9.29
C PRO A 195 -15.90 -7.11 -9.27
N ALA A 196 -15.74 -7.79 -10.41
CA ALA A 196 -14.66 -8.75 -10.57
C ALA A 196 -13.28 -8.05 -10.50
N TYR A 197 -12.27 -8.80 -10.08
CA TYR A 197 -10.89 -8.33 -10.04
C TYR A 197 -10.43 -7.75 -11.39
N GLY A 198 -9.85 -6.55 -11.38
CA GLY A 198 -9.36 -5.86 -12.59
C GLY A 198 -10.46 -5.33 -13.52
N ALA A 199 -11.73 -5.41 -13.13
CA ALA A 199 -12.84 -4.85 -13.90
C ALA A 199 -12.71 -3.34 -14.07
N LEU A 200 -13.28 -2.81 -15.16
CA LEU A 200 -13.41 -1.36 -15.35
C LEU A 200 -14.49 -0.82 -14.41
N ALA A 201 -14.13 0.17 -13.60
CA ALA A 201 -15.01 0.82 -12.64
C ALA A 201 -15.51 2.17 -13.17
N ARG A 202 -16.80 2.43 -12.96
CA ARG A 202 -17.41 3.75 -13.15
C ARG A 202 -18.20 4.12 -11.91
N SER A 203 -18.33 5.41 -11.66
CA SER A 203 -19.18 5.93 -10.61
C SER A 203 -20.62 6.14 -11.11
N PRO A 204 -21.65 5.75 -10.34
CA PRO A 204 -21.56 4.95 -9.12
C PRO A 204 -21.20 3.49 -9.42
N ILE A 205 -20.45 2.84 -8.51
CA ILE A 205 -20.08 1.43 -8.64
C ILE A 205 -20.93 0.56 -7.72
N ARG A 206 -21.48 -0.52 -8.28
CA ARG A 206 -22.10 -1.57 -7.49
C ARG A 206 -21.01 -2.51 -6.99
N VAL A 207 -21.04 -2.79 -5.69
CA VAL A 207 -20.17 -3.74 -5.03
C VAL A 207 -20.99 -4.83 -4.33
N GLY A 208 -20.37 -5.96 -4.04
CA GLY A 208 -21.00 -7.03 -3.29
C GLY A 208 -20.17 -8.30 -3.23
N GLY A 209 -20.71 -9.26 -2.49
CA GLY A 209 -20.13 -10.58 -2.30
C GLY A 209 -20.97 -11.35 -1.29
N ARG A 210 -20.31 -12.11 -0.44
CA ARG A 210 -20.96 -12.98 0.55
C ARG A 210 -20.32 -12.81 1.92
N ILE A 211 -21.09 -13.00 2.98
CA ILE A 211 -20.62 -12.89 4.35
C ILE A 211 -21.27 -13.94 5.24
N THR A 212 -20.47 -14.51 6.15
CA THR A 212 -20.94 -15.35 7.25
C THR A 212 -20.71 -14.62 8.56
N GLY A 213 -21.71 -14.45 9.41
CA GLY A 213 -21.56 -13.64 10.63
C GLY A 213 -22.90 -13.38 11.30
N VAL A 214 -22.91 -12.56 12.35
CA VAL A 214 -24.14 -12.20 13.07
C VAL A 214 -24.26 -10.69 13.09
N ASP A 215 -25.36 -10.18 12.53
CA ASP A 215 -25.73 -8.75 12.54
C ASP A 215 -24.58 -7.81 12.09
N GLU A 216 -23.98 -8.16 10.96
CA GLU A 216 -22.87 -7.45 10.36
C GLU A 216 -23.34 -6.13 9.73
N SER A 217 -22.54 -5.09 9.95
CA SER A 217 -22.74 -3.77 9.38
C SER A 217 -21.59 -3.48 8.42
N ILE A 218 -21.86 -3.59 7.11
CA ILE A 218 -20.81 -3.48 6.09
C ILE A 218 -20.61 -2.03 5.68
N ARG A 219 -19.37 -1.55 5.80
CA ARG A 219 -18.90 -0.27 5.26
C ARG A 219 -18.04 -0.54 4.05
N VAL A 220 -18.23 0.26 3.00
CA VAL A 220 -17.46 0.18 1.76
C VAL A 220 -16.76 1.49 1.50
N GLN A 221 -15.53 1.43 1.02
CA GLN A 221 -14.75 2.59 0.59
C GLN A 221 -14.14 2.32 -0.79
N VAL A 222 -14.12 3.36 -1.63
CA VAL A 222 -13.34 3.41 -2.87
C VAL A 222 -12.14 4.32 -2.61
N ARG A 223 -10.92 3.83 -2.83
CA ARG A 223 -9.65 4.51 -2.54
C ARG A 223 -8.74 4.50 -3.77
N GLN A 224 -7.74 5.38 -3.74
CA GLN A 224 -6.62 5.39 -4.69
C GLN A 224 -5.33 5.79 -3.96
N PRO A 225 -4.16 5.24 -4.32
CA PRO A 225 -2.88 5.54 -3.66
C PRO A 225 -2.52 7.03 -3.55
N SER A 226 -2.86 7.85 -4.55
CA SER A 226 -2.56 9.29 -4.54
C SER A 226 -3.46 10.12 -3.61
N SER A 227 -4.44 9.52 -2.94
CA SER A 227 -5.34 10.20 -2.00
C SER A 227 -5.31 9.56 -0.61
N ALA A 228 -5.06 10.37 0.41
CA ALA A 228 -5.14 9.93 1.80
C ALA A 228 -6.60 9.60 2.25
N ARG A 229 -7.60 10.25 1.64
CA ARG A 229 -9.02 10.05 1.97
C ARG A 229 -9.70 9.15 0.92
N PRO A 230 -10.72 8.36 1.31
CA PRO A 230 -11.57 7.67 0.35
C PRO A 230 -12.18 8.64 -0.67
N LEU A 231 -12.25 8.21 -1.93
CA LEU A 231 -12.92 8.93 -3.01
C LEU A 231 -14.45 8.86 -2.90
N GLY A 232 -14.94 7.83 -2.23
CA GLY A 232 -16.36 7.57 -1.97
C GLY A 232 -16.52 6.51 -0.90
N THR A 233 -17.63 6.58 -0.18
CA THR A 233 -17.98 5.60 0.85
C THR A 233 -19.45 5.24 0.75
N ALA A 234 -19.77 4.01 1.12
CA ALA A 234 -21.13 3.59 1.42
C ALA A 234 -21.15 2.93 2.78
N CYS A 235 -22.23 3.15 3.50
CA CYS A 235 -22.51 2.55 4.79
C CYS A 235 -24.04 2.47 4.90
N CYS A 236 -24.62 1.64 5.75
CA CYS A 236 -24.03 0.60 6.57
C CYS A 236 -24.86 -0.63 6.25
N THR A 237 -24.44 -1.38 5.23
CA THR A 237 -25.29 -2.41 4.64
C THR A 237 -25.46 -3.52 5.66
N PRO A 238 -26.70 -3.80 6.12
CA PRO A 238 -26.94 -4.89 7.03
C PRO A 238 -26.74 -6.22 6.30
N ALA A 239 -26.03 -7.14 6.95
CA ALA A 239 -25.86 -8.51 6.49
C ALA A 239 -25.66 -9.43 7.71
N GLY A 240 -25.76 -10.74 7.54
CA GLY A 240 -25.62 -11.68 8.64
C GLY A 240 -26.37 -12.97 8.38
N GLY A 241 -25.94 -14.05 9.00
CA GLY A 241 -26.33 -15.43 8.70
C GLY A 241 -25.15 -16.23 8.15
N SER A 242 -25.44 -17.42 7.63
CA SER A 242 -24.44 -18.25 6.94
C SER A 242 -24.43 -17.92 5.46
N ASP A 243 -23.26 -17.55 4.94
CA ASP A 243 -23.01 -17.31 3.52
C ASP A 243 -24.08 -16.42 2.86
N GLN A 244 -24.44 -15.30 3.49
CA GLN A 244 -25.49 -14.42 2.98
C GLN A 244 -24.94 -13.45 1.94
N PRO A 245 -25.67 -13.17 0.86
CA PRO A 245 -25.26 -12.16 -0.11
C PRO A 245 -25.36 -10.76 0.51
N TRP A 246 -24.46 -9.88 0.11
CA TRP A 246 -24.53 -8.46 0.44
C TRP A 246 -24.23 -7.61 -0.79
N THR A 247 -24.76 -6.40 -0.84
CA THR A 247 -24.48 -5.44 -1.92
C THR A 247 -24.55 -4.00 -1.42
N ALA A 248 -23.77 -3.13 -2.05
CA ALA A 248 -23.84 -1.69 -1.83
C ALA A 248 -23.55 -0.96 -3.15
N THR A 249 -23.96 0.30 -3.22
CA THR A 249 -23.61 1.20 -4.33
C THR A 249 -22.80 2.35 -3.78
N VAL A 250 -21.62 2.59 -4.36
CA VAL A 250 -20.71 3.65 -3.93
C VAL A 250 -20.56 4.69 -5.05
N SER A 251 -21.01 5.91 -4.78
CA SER A 251 -20.67 7.05 -5.61
C SER A 251 -19.29 7.58 -5.20
N TYR A 252 -18.44 7.85 -6.18
CA TYR A 252 -17.12 8.48 -6.00
C TYR A 252 -16.84 9.46 -7.14
N THR A 253 -15.87 10.34 -6.98
CA THR A 253 -15.57 11.38 -8.00
C THR A 253 -14.09 11.45 -8.33
N ARG A 254 -13.80 11.81 -9.60
CA ARG A 254 -12.47 12.18 -10.11
C ARG A 254 -11.33 11.23 -9.69
N PRO A 255 -11.39 9.93 -10.03
CA PRO A 255 -10.20 9.09 -9.89
C PRO A 255 -9.08 9.67 -10.77
N THR A 256 -7.88 9.79 -10.21
CA THR A 256 -6.69 10.25 -10.93
C THR A 256 -5.70 9.11 -11.17
N ASP A 257 -5.83 8.02 -10.43
CA ASP A 257 -4.97 6.85 -10.56
C ASP A 257 -5.61 5.83 -11.52
N PRO A 258 -4.80 5.06 -12.27
CA PRO A 258 -5.30 4.03 -13.18
C PRO A 258 -5.97 2.85 -12.46
N VAL A 259 -5.73 2.73 -11.15
CA VAL A 259 -6.22 1.64 -10.30
C VAL A 259 -6.91 2.24 -9.08
N LEU A 260 -8.06 1.67 -8.74
CA LEU A 260 -8.77 1.96 -7.50
C LEU A 260 -8.83 0.71 -6.65
N THR A 261 -8.77 0.93 -5.34
CA THR A 261 -8.97 -0.07 -4.31
C THR A 261 -10.42 0.02 -3.84
N ILE A 262 -11.16 -1.09 -3.92
CA ILE A 262 -12.44 -1.22 -3.23
C ILE A 262 -12.20 -2.06 -1.99
N VAL A 263 -12.51 -1.50 -0.82
CA VAL A 263 -12.47 -2.21 0.45
C VAL A 263 -13.87 -2.28 1.04
N ALA A 264 -14.25 -3.46 1.52
CA ALA A 264 -15.41 -3.63 2.39
C ALA A 264 -14.94 -4.14 3.75
N SER A 265 -15.44 -3.53 4.82
CA SER A 265 -15.12 -3.89 6.21
C SER A 265 -16.38 -4.05 7.04
N THR A 266 -16.25 -4.83 8.11
CA THR A 266 -17.27 -4.97 9.14
C THR A 266 -16.61 -5.21 10.49
N GLY A 267 -17.37 -4.99 11.57
CA GLY A 267 -16.91 -5.04 12.95
C GLY A 267 -17.89 -4.29 13.85
N GLY A 268 -17.41 -3.88 15.02
CA GLY A 268 -18.14 -3.10 16.02
C GLY A 268 -18.49 -3.87 17.30
N HIS A 269 -18.14 -5.16 17.42
CA HIS A 269 -18.31 -5.93 18.65
C HIS A 269 -17.07 -5.89 19.53
N LEU A 270 -15.92 -6.28 18.97
CA LEU A 270 -14.62 -6.33 19.65
C LEU A 270 -13.70 -5.20 19.18
N THR A 271 -13.76 -4.87 17.88
CA THR A 271 -12.95 -3.82 17.24
C THR A 271 -13.75 -3.10 16.17
N GLU A 272 -13.33 -1.90 15.75
CA GLU A 272 -14.02 -1.16 14.68
C GLU A 272 -14.02 -1.98 13.37
N VAL A 273 -12.88 -2.56 13.02
CA VAL A 273 -12.72 -3.54 11.95
C VAL A 273 -12.36 -4.89 12.55
N GLU A 274 -13.24 -5.86 12.36
CA GLU A 274 -13.01 -7.26 12.71
C GLU A 274 -12.63 -8.07 11.48
N ARG A 275 -13.21 -7.72 10.33
CA ARG A 275 -12.95 -8.37 9.04
C ARG A 275 -13.03 -7.38 7.90
N PHE A 276 -12.22 -7.60 6.88
CA PHE A 276 -12.29 -6.82 5.64
C PHE A 276 -11.82 -7.63 4.43
N THR A 277 -12.20 -7.14 3.26
CA THR A 277 -11.85 -7.70 1.95
C THR A 277 -11.55 -6.56 0.98
N VAL A 278 -10.63 -6.79 0.05
CA VAL A 278 -10.11 -5.82 -0.91
C VAL A 278 -10.08 -6.41 -2.31
N THR A 279 -10.59 -5.65 -3.29
CA THR A 279 -10.35 -5.93 -4.71
C THR A 279 -9.79 -4.73 -5.45
N ALA A 280 -9.03 -5.01 -6.50
CA ALA A 280 -8.54 -4.03 -7.44
C ALA A 280 -9.52 -3.84 -8.60
N VAL A 281 -9.73 -2.59 -9.00
CA VAL A 281 -10.44 -2.24 -10.23
C VAL A 281 -9.67 -1.19 -11.01
N ARG A 282 -9.90 -1.13 -12.32
CA ARG A 282 -9.29 -0.12 -13.18
C ARG A 282 -10.21 1.08 -13.27
N SER A 283 -9.66 2.28 -13.12
CA SER A 283 -10.39 3.49 -13.46
C SER A 283 -10.66 3.55 -14.96
N ARG A 284 -11.61 4.38 -15.37
CA ARG A 284 -11.98 4.57 -16.76
C ARG A 284 -11.83 6.03 -17.17
#